data_AF-A0A6I5CFD3-F1
#
_entry.id   AF-A0A6I5CFD3-F1
#
_cell.length_a   1.000
_cell.length_b   1.000
_cell.length_c   1.000
_cell.angle_alpha   90.00
_cell.angle_beta   90.00
_cell.angle_gamma   90.00
#
_symmetry.space_group_name_H-M   'P 1'
#
loop_
_entity.id
_entity.type
_entity.pdbx_description
1 polymer ?
#
loop_
_entity_poly.entity_id
_entity_poly.type
_entity_poly.pdbx_seq_one_letter_code
_entity_poly.pdbx_strand_id
1 'polypeptide(L)'
;MKSLLKLVSGPDGVCAEGDKEVRLGHVLDGDPLADGPPPEGVFAAWSWDGELLRARNDRFGVHPLYYRAGADSLALSPDPLALLVPGEPAALDHDALAVFVRLGFFLGEDTPFAAVRALPPAAILTWSDGGLRVRSTAPPPPGPAAMTRDEAVDGFVDLFRAAVARRLPEEPYDL
;
A
#
# COMPACT_ATOMS: atom_id res chain seq x y z
N MET A 1 13.73 -5.41 -12.08
CA MET A 1 13.25 -6.38 -11.07
C MET A 1 12.34 -5.60 -10.13
N LYS A 2 11.16 -6.11 -9.77
CA LYS A 2 10.28 -5.39 -8.84
C LYS A 2 10.76 -5.63 -7.42
N SER A 3 10.64 -4.61 -6.56
CA SER A 3 11.15 -4.68 -5.20
C SER A 3 10.49 -5.78 -4.39
N LEU A 4 11.25 -6.41 -3.50
CA LEU A 4 10.80 -7.53 -2.69
C LEU A 4 11.59 -7.53 -1.39
N LEU A 5 10.90 -7.67 -0.26
CA LEU A 5 11.49 -7.98 1.03
C LEU A 5 10.91 -9.29 1.55
N LYS A 6 11.75 -10.16 2.09
CA LYS A 6 11.37 -11.36 2.83
C LYS A 6 12.06 -11.36 4.19
N LEU A 7 11.28 -11.55 5.24
CA LEU A 7 11.72 -11.68 6.62
C LEU A 7 11.31 -13.08 7.11
N VAL A 8 12.25 -13.78 7.73
CA VAL A 8 12.01 -15.08 8.37
C VAL A 8 12.66 -15.07 9.75
N SER A 9 11.84 -15.21 10.79
CA SER A 9 12.29 -15.36 12.16
C SER A 9 12.78 -16.79 12.40
N GLY A 10 13.89 -16.92 13.13
CA GLY A 10 14.48 -18.19 13.51
C GLY A 10 15.27 -18.09 14.82
N PRO A 11 15.90 -19.18 15.28
CA PRO A 11 16.60 -19.23 16.56
C PRO A 11 17.73 -18.21 16.70
N ASP A 12 18.38 -17.86 15.58
CA ASP A 12 19.52 -16.93 15.52
C ASP A 12 19.08 -15.49 15.20
N GLY A 13 17.78 -15.19 15.27
CA GLY A 13 17.18 -13.91 14.92
C GLY A 13 16.49 -13.91 13.56
N VAL A 14 16.30 -12.72 12.99
CA VAL A 14 15.56 -12.55 11.73
C VAL A 14 16.50 -12.54 10.53
N CYS A 15 16.30 -13.48 9.61
CA CYS A 15 16.91 -13.43 8.28
C CYS A 15 16.11 -12.48 7.38
N ALA A 16 16.79 -11.51 6.76
CA ALA A 16 16.19 -10.53 5.87
C ALA A 16 16.82 -10.62 4.47
N GLU A 17 16.02 -10.96 3.46
CA GLU A 17 16.41 -11.07 2.06
C GLU A 17 15.70 -10.02 1.20
N GLY A 18 16.40 -9.48 0.21
CA GLY A 18 15.88 -8.46 -0.70
C GLY A 18 16.07 -7.02 -0.22
N ASP A 19 15.18 -6.13 -0.66
CA ASP A 19 15.31 -4.68 -0.45
C ASP A 19 14.81 -4.29 0.94
N LYS A 20 15.73 -3.92 1.84
CA LYS A 20 15.40 -3.56 3.24
C LYS A 20 14.80 -2.17 3.39
N GLU A 21 15.11 -1.25 2.47
CA GLU A 21 14.51 0.08 2.41
C GLU A 21 14.08 0.38 0.98
N VAL A 22 12.82 0.77 0.80
CA VAL A 22 12.25 1.11 -0.50
C VAL A 22 11.30 2.29 -0.37
N ARG A 23 11.36 3.18 -1.37
CA ARG A 23 10.42 4.29 -1.56
C ARG A 23 9.95 4.26 -3.02
N LEU A 24 8.66 4.06 -3.22
CA LEU A 24 8.03 3.99 -4.54
C LEU A 24 7.04 5.13 -4.72
N GLY A 25 6.88 5.58 -5.96
CA GLY A 25 5.96 6.66 -6.29
C GLY A 25 6.48 8.04 -5.90
N HIS A 26 5.58 8.95 -5.58
CA HIS A 26 5.89 10.35 -5.30
C HIS A 26 5.17 10.82 -4.04
N VAL A 27 5.95 11.32 -3.10
CA VAL A 27 5.49 11.98 -1.87
C VAL A 27 5.64 13.48 -2.09
N LEU A 28 4.60 14.26 -1.78
CA LEU A 28 4.63 15.71 -1.96
C LEU A 28 5.32 16.41 -0.81
N ASP A 29 5.18 15.88 0.40
CA ASP A 29 5.73 16.47 1.62
C ASP A 29 6.06 15.42 2.69
N GLY A 30 7.10 15.66 3.48
CA GLY A 30 7.44 14.82 4.62
C GLY A 30 8.03 13.46 4.29
N ASP A 31 8.18 12.63 5.33
CA ASP A 31 8.67 11.26 5.21
C ASP A 31 7.49 10.28 5.11
N PRO A 32 7.41 9.43 4.06
CA PRO A 32 6.35 8.43 3.90
C PRO A 32 6.27 7.41 5.03
N LEU A 33 7.29 7.28 5.88
CA LEU A 33 7.32 6.35 7.01
C LEU A 33 7.19 7.02 8.39
N ALA A 34 7.01 8.35 8.43
CA ALA A 34 6.74 9.07 9.68
C ALA A 34 5.46 8.56 10.36
N ASP A 35 5.32 8.77 11.67
CA ASP A 35 4.07 8.44 12.39
C ASP A 35 2.94 9.45 12.07
N GLY A 36 1.68 9.05 12.31
CA GLY A 36 0.51 9.90 12.08
C GLY A 36 -0.22 9.60 10.75
N PRO A 37 -1.05 10.49 10.20
CA PRO A 37 -1.66 10.33 8.88
C PRO A 37 -0.60 10.18 7.77
N PRO A 38 -0.88 9.45 6.67
CA PRO A 38 0.07 9.37 5.57
C PRO A 38 0.25 10.75 4.94
N PRO A 39 1.46 11.12 4.48
CA PRO A 39 1.68 12.38 3.76
C PRO A 39 0.90 12.42 2.44
N GLU A 40 0.80 13.60 1.83
CA GLU A 40 0.15 13.72 0.54
C GLU A 40 1.02 13.08 -0.56
N GLY A 41 0.40 12.33 -1.46
CA GLY A 41 1.12 11.69 -2.56
C GLY A 41 0.46 10.41 -3.03
N VAL A 42 1.16 9.72 -3.93
CA VAL A 42 0.85 8.35 -4.39
C VAL A 42 2.12 7.56 -4.21
N PHE A 43 2.17 6.71 -3.20
CA PHE A 43 3.41 6.09 -2.76
C PHE A 43 3.17 4.77 -2.02
N ALA A 44 4.21 3.95 -2.01
CA ALA A 44 4.40 2.88 -1.05
C ALA A 44 5.85 2.90 -0.57
N ALA A 45 6.07 2.66 0.72
CA ALA A 45 7.41 2.67 1.29
C ALA A 45 7.54 1.61 2.38
N TRP A 46 8.76 1.12 2.59
CA TRP A 46 9.08 0.33 3.77
C TRP A 46 10.53 0.48 4.18
N SER A 47 10.80 0.19 5.46
CA SER A 47 12.14 0.12 6.05
C SER A 47 12.20 -0.98 7.09
N TRP A 48 13.22 -1.83 7.01
CA TRP A 48 13.62 -2.79 8.03
C TRP A 48 14.92 -2.33 8.70
N ASP A 49 14.88 -2.11 10.01
CA ASP A 49 16.04 -1.63 10.79
C ASP A 49 16.85 -2.75 11.48
N GLY A 50 16.39 -4.01 11.39
CA GLY A 50 16.97 -5.16 12.09
C GLY A 50 16.09 -5.72 13.21
N GLU A 51 15.11 -4.94 13.68
CA GLU A 51 14.18 -5.34 14.74
C GLU A 51 12.71 -5.06 14.37
N LEU A 52 12.47 -3.98 13.63
CA LEU A 52 11.16 -3.50 13.24
C LEU A 52 11.09 -3.23 11.74
N LEU A 53 10.10 -3.82 11.10
CA LEU A 53 9.66 -3.43 9.77
C LEU A 53 8.57 -2.39 9.94
N ARG A 54 8.69 -1.28 9.22
CA ARG A 54 7.58 -0.34 8.98
C ARG A 54 7.32 -0.29 7.49
N ALA A 55 6.06 -0.46 7.10
CA ALA A 55 5.62 -0.26 5.73
C ALA A 55 4.35 0.59 5.70
N ARG A 56 4.23 1.49 4.72
CA ARG A 56 3.07 2.37 4.53
C ARG A 56 2.72 2.50 3.06
N ASN A 57 1.44 2.78 2.79
CA ASN A 57 0.96 3.23 1.49
C ASN A 57 0.22 4.57 1.60
N ASP A 58 -0.08 5.14 0.45
CA ASP A 58 -0.82 6.39 0.34
C ASP A 58 -2.28 6.30 0.84
N ARG A 59 -2.91 7.47 0.94
CA ARG A 59 -4.27 7.65 1.48
C ARG A 59 -5.32 6.75 0.84
N PHE A 60 -5.17 6.41 -0.44
CA PHE A 60 -6.16 5.63 -1.18
C PHE A 60 -5.61 4.27 -1.63
N GLY A 61 -4.37 3.93 -1.28
CA GLY A 61 -3.71 2.71 -1.75
C GLY A 61 -3.51 2.68 -3.27
N VAL A 62 -3.36 3.86 -3.91
CA VAL A 62 -3.19 3.94 -5.38
C VAL A 62 -1.90 3.27 -5.80
N HIS A 63 -0.81 3.46 -5.05
CA HIS A 63 0.40 2.66 -5.23
C HIS A 63 0.23 1.35 -4.44
N PRO A 64 0.03 0.21 -5.12
CA PRO A 64 -0.31 -1.00 -4.41
C PRO A 64 0.93 -1.54 -3.68
N LEU A 65 0.71 -2.06 -2.48
CA LEU A 65 1.68 -2.82 -1.73
C LEU A 65 0.99 -4.09 -1.27
N TYR A 66 1.60 -5.25 -1.51
CA TYR A 66 1.06 -6.54 -1.13
C TYR A 66 1.95 -7.18 -0.09
N TYR A 67 1.35 -8.02 0.73
CA TYR A 67 2.08 -8.79 1.72
C TYR A 67 1.59 -10.23 1.82
N ARG A 68 2.50 -11.10 2.24
CA ARG A 68 2.22 -12.48 2.62
C ARG A 68 2.83 -12.74 3.98
N ALA A 69 2.01 -13.22 4.93
CA ALA A 69 2.45 -13.51 6.27
C ALA A 69 2.29 -15.00 6.59
N GLY A 70 3.29 -15.57 7.26
CA GLY A 70 3.25 -16.88 7.91
C GLY A 70 3.34 -16.73 9.43
N ALA A 71 3.52 -17.85 10.14
CA ALA A 71 3.74 -17.83 11.59
C ALA A 71 5.00 -17.04 11.97
N ASP A 72 6.11 -17.33 11.25
CA ASP A 72 7.43 -16.78 11.53
C ASP A 72 7.99 -15.99 10.34
N SER A 73 7.16 -15.62 9.37
CA SER A 73 7.64 -14.97 8.15
C SER A 73 6.72 -13.89 7.63
N LEU A 74 7.32 -12.93 6.93
CA LEU A 74 6.61 -11.87 6.24
C LEU A 74 7.33 -11.53 4.94
N ALA A 75 6.58 -11.33 3.86
CA ALA A 75 7.11 -10.80 2.62
C ALA A 75 6.30 -9.60 2.13
N LEU A 76 6.97 -8.61 1.53
CA LEU A 76 6.39 -7.40 0.95
C LEU A 76 6.82 -7.21 -0.50
N SER A 77 5.90 -6.76 -1.36
CA SER A 77 6.21 -6.34 -2.73
C SER A 77 5.07 -5.50 -3.33
N PRO A 78 5.35 -4.53 -4.23
CA PRO A 78 4.32 -3.91 -5.06
C PRO A 78 3.75 -4.87 -6.15
N ASP A 79 4.26 -6.10 -6.22
CA ASP A 79 3.76 -7.14 -7.12
C ASP A 79 3.32 -8.38 -6.34
N PRO A 80 2.02 -8.77 -6.41
CA PRO A 80 1.54 -9.95 -5.69
C PRO A 80 2.16 -11.24 -6.24
N LEU A 81 2.60 -11.26 -7.50
CA LEU A 81 3.25 -12.44 -8.10
C LEU A 81 4.63 -12.70 -7.50
N ALA A 82 5.33 -11.64 -7.06
CA ALA A 82 6.64 -11.77 -6.42
C ALA A 82 6.56 -12.43 -5.02
N LEU A 83 5.35 -12.54 -4.45
CA LEU A 83 5.09 -13.14 -3.15
C LEU A 83 4.69 -14.63 -3.22
N LEU A 84 4.58 -15.17 -4.44
CA LEU A 84 4.35 -16.59 -4.67
C LEU A 84 5.62 -17.40 -4.43
N VAL A 85 5.49 -18.65 -4.00
CA VAL A 85 6.64 -19.54 -3.85
C VAL A 85 7.03 -20.09 -5.22
N PRO A 86 8.27 -19.89 -5.69
CA PRO A 86 8.71 -20.47 -6.95
C PRO A 86 8.61 -22.00 -6.91
N GLY A 87 8.06 -22.60 -7.95
CA GLY A 87 7.95 -24.06 -8.08
C GLY A 87 6.75 -24.70 -7.36
N GLU A 88 5.96 -23.93 -6.63
CA GLU A 88 4.73 -24.41 -5.99
C GLU A 88 3.49 -23.81 -6.67
N PRO A 89 2.42 -24.59 -6.88
CA PRO A 89 1.13 -24.05 -7.31
C PRO A 89 0.62 -23.03 -6.28
N ALA A 90 0.30 -21.82 -6.74
CA ALA A 90 -0.31 -20.82 -5.87
C ALA A 90 -1.73 -21.25 -5.49
N ALA A 91 -2.01 -21.33 -4.19
CA ALA A 91 -3.37 -21.52 -3.70
C ALA A 91 -4.22 -20.31 -4.08
N LEU A 92 -5.31 -20.54 -4.81
CA LEU A 92 -6.22 -19.50 -5.28
C LEU A 92 -7.29 -19.21 -4.23
N ASP A 93 -7.69 -17.95 -4.15
CA ASP A 93 -8.85 -17.50 -3.39
C ASP A 93 -10.07 -17.52 -4.33
N HIS A 94 -10.82 -18.62 -4.31
CA HIS A 94 -11.94 -18.83 -5.22
C HIS A 94 -13.09 -17.84 -4.99
N ASP A 95 -13.29 -17.38 -3.76
CA ASP A 95 -14.33 -16.40 -3.43
C ASP A 95 -13.94 -15.03 -4.00
N ALA A 96 -12.68 -14.60 -3.79
CA ALA A 96 -12.16 -13.37 -4.38
C ALA A 96 -12.21 -13.40 -5.92
N LEU A 97 -11.91 -14.55 -6.53
CA LEU A 97 -12.01 -14.74 -7.98
C LEU A 97 -13.45 -14.67 -8.48
N ALA A 98 -14.41 -15.27 -7.76
CA ALA A 98 -15.82 -15.19 -8.11
C ALA A 98 -16.32 -13.74 -8.08
N VAL A 99 -15.92 -12.98 -7.06
CA VAL A 99 -16.18 -11.53 -6.96
C VAL A 99 -15.56 -10.78 -8.13
N PHE A 100 -14.29 -11.04 -8.45
CA PHE A 100 -13.60 -10.39 -9.56
C PHE A 100 -14.28 -10.65 -10.90
N VAL A 101 -14.67 -11.90 -11.19
CA VAL A 101 -15.39 -12.24 -12.42
C VAL A 101 -16.73 -11.51 -12.51
N ARG A 102 -17.38 -11.25 -11.35
CA ARG A 102 -18.66 -10.54 -11.30
C ARG A 102 -18.54 -9.02 -11.44
N LEU A 103 -17.52 -8.41 -10.83
CA LEU A 103 -17.40 -6.95 -10.67
C LEU A 103 -16.29 -6.30 -11.51
N GLY A 104 -15.30 -7.08 -11.95
CA GLY A 104 -14.11 -6.61 -12.65
C GLY A 104 -12.97 -6.11 -11.73
N PHE A 105 -13.13 -6.21 -10.41
CA PHE A 105 -12.13 -5.81 -9.41
C PHE A 105 -12.28 -6.64 -8.12
N PHE A 106 -11.21 -6.71 -7.32
CA PHE A 106 -11.21 -7.34 -6.00
C PHE A 106 -11.75 -6.39 -4.92
N LEU A 107 -12.32 -6.94 -3.85
CA LEU A 107 -12.85 -6.16 -2.73
C LEU A 107 -11.86 -6.10 -1.58
N GLY A 108 -11.77 -4.93 -0.95
CA GLY A 108 -10.90 -4.73 0.22
C GLY A 108 -9.46 -5.12 -0.07
N GLU A 109 -8.92 -5.99 0.79
CA GLU A 109 -7.53 -6.47 0.73
C GLU A 109 -7.37 -7.76 -0.09
N ASP A 110 -8.44 -8.25 -0.73
CA ASP A 110 -8.41 -9.50 -1.45
C ASP A 110 -7.53 -9.44 -2.70
N THR A 111 -6.97 -10.60 -3.02
CA THR A 111 -6.20 -10.84 -4.25
C THR A 111 -6.62 -12.20 -4.79
N PRO A 112 -6.22 -12.61 -6.01
CA PRO A 112 -6.57 -13.95 -6.51
C PRO A 112 -5.84 -15.06 -5.75
N PHE A 113 -4.89 -14.74 -4.86
CA PHE A 113 -4.06 -15.70 -4.13
C PHE A 113 -4.44 -15.71 -2.65
N ALA A 114 -4.77 -16.88 -2.11
CA ALA A 114 -5.28 -17.03 -0.74
C ALA A 114 -4.28 -16.55 0.33
N ALA A 115 -2.98 -16.65 0.06
CA ALA A 115 -1.92 -16.27 0.99
C ALA A 115 -1.42 -14.82 0.82
N VAL A 116 -1.93 -14.08 -0.17
CA VAL A 116 -1.49 -12.72 -0.46
C VAL A 116 -2.63 -11.75 -0.23
N ARG A 117 -2.35 -10.69 0.50
CA ARG A 117 -3.28 -9.59 0.76
C ARG A 117 -2.70 -8.28 0.26
N ALA A 118 -3.56 -7.42 -0.30
CA ALA A 118 -3.21 -6.03 -0.52
C ALA A 118 -3.15 -5.31 0.84
N LEU A 119 -2.25 -4.35 0.96
CA LEU A 119 -2.21 -3.46 2.11
C LEU A 119 -3.40 -2.50 2.00
N PRO A 120 -4.24 -2.35 3.04
CA PRO A 120 -5.38 -1.44 3.00
C PRO A 120 -4.95 0.01 2.70
N PRO A 121 -5.85 0.87 2.19
CA PRO A 121 -5.56 2.30 2.04
C PRO A 121 -5.13 2.95 3.36
N ALA A 122 -4.25 3.95 3.28
CA ALA A 122 -3.76 4.73 4.42
C ALA A 122 -3.24 3.86 5.58
N ALA A 123 -2.60 2.74 5.26
CA ALA A 123 -2.21 1.76 6.26
C ALA A 123 -0.76 1.89 6.70
N ILE A 124 -0.52 1.44 7.93
CA ILE A 124 0.77 1.14 8.52
C ILE A 124 0.80 -0.36 8.80
N LEU A 125 1.75 -1.05 8.20
CA LEU A 125 2.13 -2.40 8.54
C LEU A 125 3.40 -2.35 9.39
N THR A 126 3.39 -3.03 10.52
CA THR A 126 4.57 -3.26 11.34
C THR A 126 4.79 -4.74 11.59
N TRP A 127 6.03 -5.17 11.57
CA TRP A 127 6.40 -6.54 11.95
C TRP A 127 7.67 -6.52 12.80
N SER A 128 7.63 -7.26 13.90
CA SER A 128 8.72 -7.46 14.85
C SER A 128 8.52 -8.78 15.58
N ASP A 129 9.30 -9.04 16.63
CA ASP A 129 9.10 -10.18 17.54
C ASP A 129 7.68 -10.23 18.15
N GLY A 130 7.00 -9.08 18.24
CA GLY A 130 5.59 -8.99 18.65
C GLY A 130 4.57 -9.41 17.58
N GLY A 131 5.03 -9.90 16.44
CA GLY A 131 4.23 -10.33 15.29
C GLY A 131 3.81 -9.21 14.34
N LEU A 132 3.00 -9.58 13.35
CA LEU A 132 2.43 -8.66 12.36
C LEU A 132 1.32 -7.81 12.97
N ARG A 133 1.33 -6.49 12.70
CA ARG A 133 0.21 -5.60 12.95
C ARG A 133 -0.05 -4.73 11.73
N VAL A 134 -1.31 -4.61 11.34
CA VAL A 134 -1.77 -3.73 10.28
C VAL A 134 -2.81 -2.78 10.86
N ARG A 135 -2.65 -1.49 10.63
CA ARG A 135 -3.61 -0.45 11.03
C ARG A 135 -3.88 0.45 9.84
N SER A 136 -5.13 0.76 9.57
CA SER A 136 -5.53 1.75 8.57
C SER A 136 -6.17 2.96 9.23
N THR A 137 -5.85 4.15 8.72
CA THR A 137 -6.54 5.40 9.06
C THR A 137 -7.32 5.94 7.87
N ALA A 138 -7.77 5.06 6.98
CA ALA A 138 -8.57 5.45 5.83
C ALA A 138 -9.79 6.26 6.29
N PRO A 139 -10.05 7.44 5.67
CA PRO A 139 -11.20 8.24 6.06
C PRO A 139 -12.49 7.47 5.78
N PRO A 140 -13.55 7.67 6.59
CA PRO A 140 -14.84 7.08 6.29
C PRO A 140 -15.36 7.59 4.94
N PRO A 141 -16.27 6.85 4.28
CA PRO A 141 -16.93 7.31 3.08
C PRO A 141 -17.55 8.70 3.30
N PRO A 142 -17.47 9.61 2.31
CA PRO A 142 -18.07 10.92 2.44
C PRO A 142 -19.59 10.82 2.65
N GLY A 143 -20.11 11.63 3.58
CA GLY A 143 -21.55 11.77 3.80
C GLY A 143 -22.22 12.72 2.82
N PRO A 144 -23.53 12.95 2.96
CA PRO A 144 -24.25 13.95 2.17
C PRO A 144 -23.62 15.34 2.30
N ALA A 145 -23.46 16.01 1.16
CA ALA A 145 -22.88 17.34 1.13
C ALA A 145 -23.88 18.37 1.70
N ALA A 146 -23.43 19.18 2.66
CA ALA A 146 -24.20 20.29 3.24
C ALA A 146 -23.90 21.61 2.49
N MET A 147 -23.93 21.58 1.16
CA MET A 147 -23.65 22.73 0.30
C MET A 147 -24.59 22.76 -0.90
N THR A 148 -24.79 23.93 -1.47
CA THR A 148 -25.51 24.14 -2.72
C THR A 148 -24.71 23.61 -3.92
N ARG A 149 -25.36 23.48 -5.07
CA ARG A 149 -24.70 23.06 -6.31
C ARG A 149 -23.61 24.04 -6.73
N ASP A 150 -23.85 25.34 -6.62
CA ASP A 150 -22.92 26.36 -7.09
C ASP A 150 -21.66 26.38 -6.19
N GLU A 151 -21.83 26.26 -4.87
CA GLU A 151 -20.72 26.08 -3.93
C GLU A 151 -19.90 24.81 -4.21
N ALA A 152 -20.56 23.71 -4.59
CA ALA A 152 -19.88 22.48 -4.96
C ALA A 152 -19.05 22.63 -6.24
N VAL A 153 -19.56 23.38 -7.23
CA VAL A 153 -18.84 23.66 -8.49
C VAL A 153 -17.61 24.52 -8.22
N ASP A 154 -17.76 25.62 -7.49
CA ASP A 154 -16.65 26.52 -7.16
C ASP A 154 -15.59 25.79 -6.32
N GLY A 155 -16.03 25.04 -5.31
CA GLY A 155 -15.15 24.22 -4.47
C GLY A 155 -14.39 23.16 -5.26
N PHE A 156 -15.03 22.47 -6.21
CA PHE A 156 -14.33 21.53 -7.09
C PHE A 156 -13.27 22.23 -7.93
N VAL A 157 -13.59 23.37 -8.54
CA VAL A 157 -12.65 24.13 -9.37
C VAL A 157 -11.41 24.53 -8.57
N ASP A 158 -11.61 25.04 -7.36
CA ASP A 158 -10.51 25.49 -6.50
C ASP A 158 -9.64 24.32 -6.01
N LEU A 159 -10.26 23.26 -5.50
CA LEU A 159 -9.55 22.08 -5.03
C LEU A 159 -8.80 21.37 -6.16
N PHE A 160 -9.41 21.27 -7.34
CA PHE A 160 -8.79 20.66 -8.51
C PHE A 160 -7.57 21.46 -8.98
N ARG A 161 -7.68 22.79 -9.12
CA ARG A 161 -6.55 23.66 -9.45
C ARG A 161 -5.42 23.54 -8.44
N ALA A 162 -5.74 23.54 -7.14
CA ALA A 162 -4.75 23.38 -6.09
C ALA A 162 -4.06 21.99 -6.13
N ALA A 163 -4.80 20.93 -6.47
CA ALA A 163 -4.25 19.58 -6.60
C ALA A 163 -3.31 19.43 -7.79
N VAL A 164 -3.64 20.06 -8.93
CA VAL A 164 -2.79 20.11 -10.13
C VAL A 164 -1.54 20.96 -9.88
N ALA A 165 -1.68 22.15 -9.30
CA ALA A 165 -0.55 23.04 -9.02
C ALA A 165 0.52 22.38 -8.13
N ARG A 166 0.11 21.56 -7.16
CA ARG A 166 1.00 20.78 -6.28
C ARG A 166 1.78 19.65 -7.00
N ARG A 167 1.39 19.30 -8.23
CA ARG A 167 1.93 18.15 -8.99
C ARG A 167 2.45 18.55 -10.37
N LEU A 168 2.68 19.84 -10.60
CA LEU A 168 3.29 20.28 -11.83
C LEU A 168 4.68 19.65 -11.96
N PRO A 169 5.05 19.15 -13.15
CA PRO A 169 6.40 18.66 -13.36
C PRO A 169 7.39 19.81 -13.19
N GLU A 170 8.60 19.50 -12.75
CA GLU A 170 9.67 20.51 -12.59
C GLU A 170 10.01 21.19 -13.92
N GLU A 171 9.93 20.43 -15.02
CA GLU A 171 10.08 20.92 -16.38
C GLU A 171 8.83 20.62 -17.21
N PRO A 172 8.46 21.47 -18.19
CA PRO A 172 7.37 21.18 -19.11
C PRO A 172 7.59 19.85 -19.84
N TYR A 173 6.53 19.09 -20.09
CA TYR A 173 6.64 17.92 -20.96
C TYR A 173 6.97 18.36 -22.39
N ASP A 174 8.04 17.82 -22.97
CA ASP A 174 8.24 17.84 -24.42
C ASP A 174 7.21 16.90 -25.05
N LEU A 175 6.23 17.47 -25.74
CA LEU A 175 5.17 16.75 -26.47
C LEU A 175 5.52 16.59 -27.95
#